data_AF-A0A962XEU8-F1
#
_entry.id   AF-A0A962XEU8-F1
#
_cell.length_a   1.000
_cell.length_b   1.000
_cell.length_c   1.000
_cell.angle_alpha   90.00
_cell.angle_beta   90.00
_cell.angle_gamma   90.00
#
_symmetry.space_group_name_H-M   'P 1'
#
loop_
_entity.id
_entity.type
_entity.pdbx_description
1 polymer ?
#
loop_
_entity_poly.entity_id
_entity_poly.type
_entity_poly.pdbx_seq_one_letter_code
_entity_poly.pdbx_strand_id
1 'polypeptide(L)'
;MGIKSREDKKLFILDTNVLMHDPTAIFRFAEHDIFMPMVVLEELDRAKKGTSEVARNSRQVSRFLDELMTSSPRDAIDSGIELPRSKLRGNGNNGNGDDNCGHLFFQTQLQPKELPPTLPGNLPDNNILGTALALAEMAQNRHVTLVSKDINLRIKAAVLGIHTEDYHNDQVLDDVNLLYSGQSELPSDFWEQHSKDMDSWQDEGRTFYRVTGPSTEEWYVNQCLYMPGDQPFEAIVREKGDGNAVIELANDYRSNKHAVWGISARNREQNFALNLLMDPAIDFVTLLGTAGTGKTLLALAAGLSQVLDQNRFREIIMTRVTVPVGEDIGFLPGTEEEKMTPWMGALMDNLEVLTQTEGGEWGRAATDDLLRSRIRIHSLNFMRGRTFLNKYIILDEAQNLTPKQMKTLITRAGPGTKIVCLGNVAQIDT
;
A
#
# COMPACT_ATOMS: atom_id res chain seq x y z
N MET A 1 22.94 26.74 12.23
CA MET A 1 22.66 28.19 12.01
C MET A 1 21.26 28.42 11.41
N GLY A 2 20.70 27.48 10.63
CA GLY A 2 19.34 27.59 10.04
C GLY A 2 18.14 27.28 10.97
N ILE A 3 18.30 26.40 11.98
CA ILE A 3 17.19 26.03 12.90
C ILE A 3 16.62 27.23 13.67
N LYS A 4 17.44 28.27 13.91
CA LYS A 4 17.06 29.46 14.70
C LYS A 4 16.30 30.54 13.91
N SER A 5 16.32 30.52 12.58
CA SER A 5 15.88 31.67 11.76
C SER A 5 14.44 31.57 11.23
N ARG A 6 13.64 30.59 11.68
CA ARG A 6 12.32 30.27 11.10
C ARG A 6 11.22 30.12 12.15
N GLU A 7 10.85 31.23 12.79
CA GLU A 7 9.96 31.25 13.97
C GLU A 7 8.52 30.78 13.67
N ASP A 8 8.04 30.90 12.43
CA ASP A 8 6.66 30.56 12.05
C ASP A 8 6.37 29.05 11.91
N LYS A 9 7.39 28.18 12.03
CA LYS A 9 7.23 26.72 11.85
C LYS A 9 7.56 25.95 13.12
N LYS A 10 6.73 24.96 13.45
CA LYS A 10 7.02 23.95 14.48
C LYS A 10 8.26 23.14 14.10
N LEU A 11 8.96 22.64 15.12
CA LEU A 11 10.11 21.74 14.97
C LEU A 11 9.75 20.38 15.57
N PHE A 12 9.58 19.37 14.73
CA PHE A 12 9.27 18.01 15.15
C PHE A 12 10.53 17.17 15.31
N ILE A 13 10.53 16.34 16.34
CA ILE A 13 11.53 15.29 16.54
C ILE A 13 10.79 13.97 16.44
N LEU A 14 11.20 13.12 15.50
CA LEU A 14 10.54 11.85 15.27
C LEU A 14 11.27 10.74 16.06
N ASP A 15 10.51 9.98 16.83
CA ASP A 15 10.96 8.71 17.40
C ASP A 15 11.20 7.68 16.28
N THR A 16 12.25 6.88 16.41
CA THR A 16 12.58 5.80 15.48
C THR A 16 11.42 4.82 15.28
N ASN A 17 10.64 4.53 16.32
CA ASN A 17 9.48 3.63 16.20
C ASN A 17 8.40 4.19 15.26
N VAL A 18 8.27 5.51 15.15
CA VAL A 18 7.36 6.14 14.17
C VAL A 18 7.80 5.78 12.77
N LEU A 19 9.09 5.95 12.46
CA LEU A 19 9.69 5.68 11.15
C LEU A 19 9.73 4.19 10.80
N MET A 20 9.98 3.33 11.79
CA MET A 20 9.96 1.87 11.60
C MET A 20 8.55 1.33 11.30
N HIS A 21 7.51 2.00 11.78
CA HIS A 21 6.13 1.62 11.48
C HIS A 21 5.54 2.34 10.27
N ASP A 22 5.97 3.57 9.99
CA ASP A 22 5.52 4.34 8.85
C ASP A 22 6.71 5.10 8.20
N PRO A 23 7.25 4.55 7.09
CA PRO A 23 8.35 5.21 6.37
C PRO A 23 8.01 6.59 5.82
N THR A 24 6.72 6.88 5.61
CA THR A 24 6.23 8.11 5.02
C THR A 24 6.13 9.25 6.03
N ALA A 25 6.32 8.97 7.33
CA ALA A 25 6.17 9.96 8.40
C ALA A 25 7.07 11.20 8.23
N ILE A 26 8.22 11.08 7.55
CA ILE A 26 9.11 12.21 7.23
C ILE A 26 8.42 13.25 6.33
N PHE A 27 7.47 12.84 5.48
CA PHE A 27 6.79 13.73 4.54
C PHE A 27 5.47 14.28 5.09
N ARG A 28 4.95 13.73 6.19
CA ARG A 28 3.66 14.15 6.76
C ARG A 28 3.70 15.48 7.50
N PHE A 29 4.89 15.94 7.82
CA PHE A 29 5.13 17.23 8.45
C PHE A 29 5.77 18.20 7.45
N ALA A 30 5.50 18.08 6.15
CA ALA A 30 6.18 18.83 5.10
C ALA A 30 5.96 20.35 5.18
N GLU A 31 4.96 20.84 5.91
CA GLU A 31 4.77 22.25 6.24
C GLU A 31 5.62 22.74 7.44
N HIS A 32 6.26 21.81 8.16
CA HIS A 32 6.99 22.04 9.41
C HIS A 32 8.42 21.48 9.34
N ASP A 33 9.31 21.95 10.23
CA ASP A 33 10.68 21.48 10.24
C ASP A 33 10.80 20.17 11.02
N ILE A 34 11.63 19.26 10.55
CA ILE A 34 11.93 17.99 11.21
C ILE A 34 13.39 17.99 11.64
N PHE A 35 13.65 17.63 12.88
CA PHE A 35 14.98 17.36 13.39
C PHE A 35 15.16 15.86 13.63
N MET A 36 16.19 15.28 13.03
CA MET A 36 16.52 13.86 13.12
C MET A 36 17.78 13.66 13.97
N PRO A 37 17.63 13.11 15.19
CA PRO A 37 18.77 12.71 16.02
C PRO A 37 19.60 11.61 15.34
N MET A 38 20.91 11.60 15.53
CA MET A 38 21.79 10.58 14.93
C MET A 38 21.48 9.17 15.45
N VAL A 39 21.03 9.06 16.69
CA VAL A 39 20.64 7.77 17.28
C VAL A 39 19.48 7.11 16.52
N VAL A 40 18.57 7.92 15.94
CA VAL A 40 17.47 7.41 15.11
C VAL A 40 18.01 6.75 13.84
N LEU A 41 19.04 7.34 13.22
CA LEU A 41 19.70 6.75 12.04
C LEU A 41 20.42 5.45 12.38
N GLU A 42 21.10 5.39 13.52
CA GLU A 42 21.76 4.17 13.99
C GLU A 42 20.76 3.03 14.25
N GLU A 43 19.62 3.35 14.86
CA GLU A 43 18.57 2.37 15.13
C GLU A 43 17.89 1.89 13.84
N LEU A 44 17.62 2.79 12.89
CA LEU A 44 17.13 2.42 11.56
C LEU A 44 18.11 1.48 10.85
N ASP A 45 19.42 1.73 10.93
CA ASP A 45 20.42 0.87 10.30
C ASP A 45 20.46 -0.53 10.93
N ARG A 46 20.42 -0.61 12.26
CA ARG A 46 20.32 -1.88 12.99
C ARG A 46 19.05 -2.65 12.62
N ALA A 47 17.95 -1.94 12.42
CA ALA A 47 16.65 -2.51 12.11
C ALA A 47 16.53 -3.05 10.66
N LYS A 48 17.45 -2.74 9.74
CA LYS A 48 17.41 -3.23 8.34
C LYS A 48 17.58 -4.74 8.18
N LYS A 49 18.07 -5.44 9.21
CA LYS A 49 18.40 -6.87 9.13
C LYS A 49 17.15 -7.74 9.18
N GLY A 50 17.03 -8.63 8.20
CA GLY A 50 15.96 -9.64 8.12
C GLY A 50 14.82 -9.27 7.16
N THR A 51 13.76 -10.07 7.20
CA THR A 51 12.61 -10.00 6.26
C THR A 51 11.34 -9.45 6.91
N SER A 52 11.43 -8.92 8.13
CA SER A 52 10.28 -8.36 8.84
C SER A 52 9.77 -7.06 8.21
N GLU A 53 8.51 -6.72 8.49
CA GLU A 53 7.92 -5.44 8.07
C GLU A 53 8.72 -4.24 8.58
N VAL A 54 9.20 -4.31 9.84
CA VAL A 54 10.10 -3.31 10.45
C VAL A 54 11.39 -3.16 9.65
N ALA A 55 12.01 -4.27 9.21
CA ALA A 55 13.22 -4.24 8.40
C ALA A 55 12.97 -3.69 6.99
N ARG A 56 11.81 -3.99 6.41
CA ARG A 56 11.38 -3.41 5.13
C ARG A 56 11.19 -1.90 5.24
N ASN A 57 10.46 -1.46 6.27
CA ASN A 57 10.17 -0.05 6.50
C ASN A 57 11.46 0.74 6.78
N SER A 58 12.38 0.20 7.57
CA SER A 58 13.68 0.82 7.85
C SER A 58 14.55 1.00 6.59
N ARG A 59 14.51 0.00 5.67
CA ARG A 59 15.14 0.12 4.34
C ARG A 59 14.48 1.22 3.50
N GLN A 60 13.15 1.29 3.53
CA GLN A 60 12.42 2.31 2.78
C GLN A 60 12.71 3.73 3.28
N VAL A 61 12.75 3.95 4.60
CA VAL A 61 13.16 5.23 5.19
C VAL A 61 14.57 5.62 4.72
N SER A 62 15.50 4.67 4.69
CA SER A 62 16.87 4.93 4.25
C SER A 62 16.94 5.34 2.78
N ARG A 63 16.11 4.73 1.92
CA ARG A 63 16.00 5.14 0.51
C ARG A 63 15.46 6.56 0.36
N PHE A 64 14.41 6.91 1.13
CA PHE A 64 13.88 8.28 1.12
C PHE A 64 14.91 9.32 1.58
N LEU A 65 15.68 9.00 2.63
CA LEU A 65 16.76 9.87 3.09
C LEU A 65 17.86 10.01 2.03
N ASP A 66 18.23 8.92 1.35
CA ASP A 66 19.24 8.93 0.28
C ASP A 66 18.79 9.75 -0.94
N GLU A 67 17.52 9.65 -1.33
CA GLU A 67 16.92 10.48 -2.38
C GLU A 67 16.95 11.97 -2.01
N LEU A 68 16.58 12.31 -0.76
CA LEU A 68 16.60 13.70 -0.27
C LEU A 68 18.02 14.27 -0.24
N MET A 69 19.02 13.45 0.14
CA MET A 69 20.42 13.85 0.14
C MET A 69 20.97 14.02 -1.28
N THR A 70 20.62 13.14 -2.21
CA THR A 70 21.12 13.17 -3.60
C THR A 70 20.54 14.34 -4.40
N SER A 71 19.32 14.74 -4.09
CA SER A 71 18.63 15.86 -4.74
C SER A 71 19.02 17.25 -4.21
N SER A 72 19.84 17.32 -3.14
CA SER A 72 20.19 18.57 -2.46
C SER A 72 21.68 18.92 -2.57
N PRO A 73 22.06 20.22 -2.67
CA PRO A 73 23.46 20.64 -2.60
C PRO A 73 24.11 20.24 -1.27
N ARG A 74 25.43 19.92 -1.27
CA ARG A 74 26.12 19.49 -0.03
C ARG A 74 26.07 20.52 1.11
N ASP A 75 26.04 21.80 0.77
CA ASP A 75 25.91 22.90 1.74
C ASP A 75 24.52 22.97 2.40
N ALA A 76 23.53 22.26 1.84
CA ALA A 76 22.16 22.21 2.36
C ALA A 76 22.04 21.40 3.65
N ILE A 77 22.97 20.49 3.96
CA ILE A 77 22.90 19.65 5.16
C ILE A 77 22.95 20.50 6.44
N ASP A 78 23.78 21.56 6.44
CA ASP A 78 23.93 22.46 7.59
C ASP A 78 22.80 23.50 7.71
N SER A 79 22.17 23.84 6.58
CA SER A 79 21.01 24.73 6.52
C SER A 79 19.65 24.02 6.60
N GLY A 80 19.65 22.69 6.59
CA GLY A 80 18.47 21.83 6.48
C GLY A 80 18.14 21.50 5.03
N ILE A 81 17.78 20.24 4.79
CA ILE A 81 17.32 19.75 3.48
C ILE A 81 15.85 20.11 3.32
N GLU A 82 15.49 20.77 2.23
CA GLU A 82 14.09 21.12 1.98
C GLU A 82 13.24 19.84 1.83
N LEU A 83 12.16 19.74 2.60
CA LEU A 83 11.18 18.68 2.46
C LEU A 83 10.27 19.02 1.27
N PRO A 84 10.26 18.22 0.19
CA PRO A 84 9.45 18.52 -0.96
C PRO A 84 7.97 18.43 -0.58
N ARG A 85 7.23 19.55 -0.67
CA ARG A 85 5.76 19.54 -0.65
C ARG A 85 5.16 18.87 -1.90
N SER A 86 5.99 18.57 -2.90
CA SER A 86 5.56 18.21 -4.26
C SER A 86 6.57 17.31 -4.99
N LYS A 87 6.59 16.00 -4.66
CA LYS A 87 6.50 14.95 -5.70
C LYS A 87 5.05 14.45 -5.90
N LEU A 88 4.10 15.12 -5.22
CA LEU A 88 2.72 14.72 -4.95
C LEU A 88 1.70 15.45 -5.86
N ARG A 89 2.15 16.41 -6.66
CA ARG A 89 1.41 16.92 -7.83
C ARG A 89 2.12 16.44 -9.08
N GLY A 90 1.48 15.52 -9.80
CA GLY A 90 1.94 15.13 -11.13
C GLY A 90 2.16 16.35 -12.03
N ASN A 91 3.07 16.20 -13.00
CA ASN A 91 3.35 17.16 -14.08
C ASN A 91 2.11 17.97 -14.47
N GLY A 92 2.05 19.23 -14.03
CA GLY A 92 0.90 20.08 -14.27
C GLY A 92 0.97 21.38 -13.49
N ASN A 93 1.47 22.41 -14.17
CA ASN A 93 1.51 23.84 -13.83
C ASN A 93 2.73 24.35 -13.05
N ASN A 94 3.64 24.95 -13.83
CA ASN A 94 4.33 26.18 -13.44
C ASN A 94 3.30 27.24 -13.03
N GLY A 95 3.11 27.41 -11.73
CA GLY A 95 2.33 28.49 -11.15
C GLY A 95 2.93 28.86 -9.81
N ASN A 96 3.65 29.99 -9.80
CA ASN A 96 4.15 30.81 -8.69
C ASN A 96 4.30 30.17 -7.30
N GLY A 97 5.55 30.23 -6.80
CA GLY A 97 6.00 29.70 -5.52
C GLY A 97 5.11 30.08 -4.35
N ASP A 98 4.81 29.06 -3.55
CA ASP A 98 4.28 29.20 -2.20
C ASP A 98 5.38 28.67 -1.26
N ASP A 99 6.22 29.58 -0.78
CA ASP A 99 7.50 29.43 -0.04
C ASP A 99 7.36 28.78 1.36
N ASN A 100 6.49 27.77 1.53
CA ASN A 100 6.16 27.23 2.86
C ASN A 100 6.51 25.75 3.09
N CYS A 101 7.55 25.22 2.43
CA CYS A 101 8.10 23.88 2.70
C CYS A 101 8.97 23.86 3.98
N GLY A 102 8.75 22.87 4.83
CA GLY A 102 9.57 22.55 5.99
C GLY A 102 10.91 21.95 5.61
N HIS A 103 11.84 21.84 6.55
CA HIS A 103 13.19 21.29 6.28
C HIS A 103 13.56 20.17 7.26
N LEU A 104 14.30 19.19 6.76
CA LEU A 104 14.92 18.12 7.52
C LEU A 104 16.32 18.53 7.96
N PHE A 105 16.54 18.55 9.28
CA PHE A 105 17.81 18.84 9.92
C PHE A 105 18.37 17.57 10.56
N PHE A 106 19.66 17.33 10.39
CA PHE A 106 20.36 16.24 11.08
C PHE A 106 21.14 16.77 12.29
N GLN A 107 21.25 15.95 13.32
CA GLN A 107 22.11 16.25 14.46
C GLN A 107 23.60 16.19 14.07
N THR A 108 24.23 17.34 13.86
CA THR A 108 25.67 17.42 13.51
C THR A 108 26.55 17.81 14.71
N GLN A 109 26.18 18.87 15.43
CA GLN A 109 26.99 19.44 16.52
C GLN A 109 26.27 19.49 17.88
N LEU A 110 24.94 19.30 17.88
CA LEU A 110 24.15 19.40 19.09
C LEU A 110 24.44 18.22 20.02
N GLN A 111 24.92 18.51 21.22
CA GLN A 111 25.10 17.51 22.26
C GLN A 111 23.79 17.31 23.04
N PRO A 112 23.34 16.05 23.23
CA PRO A 112 22.20 15.76 24.10
C PRO A 112 22.46 16.26 25.52
N LYS A 113 21.46 16.86 26.15
CA LYS A 113 21.57 17.29 27.55
C LYS A 113 21.56 16.07 28.50
N GLU A 114 22.32 16.16 29.58
CA GLU A 114 22.25 15.16 30.65
C GLU A 114 20.86 15.16 31.27
N LEU A 115 20.22 13.99 31.24
CA LEU A 115 18.93 13.76 31.88
C LEU A 115 19.12 13.40 33.36
N PRO A 116 18.10 13.62 34.21
CA PRO A 116 18.17 13.23 35.62
C PRO A 116 18.57 11.75 35.76
N PRO A 117 19.53 11.41 36.65
CA PRO A 117 20.02 10.03 36.81
C PRO A 117 18.95 9.06 37.33
N THR A 118 17.83 9.59 37.82
CA THR A 118 16.66 8.84 38.28
C THR A 118 15.73 8.43 37.14
N LEU A 119 15.94 8.88 35.90
CA LEU A 119 15.08 8.56 34.76
C LEU A 119 15.43 7.14 34.22
N PRO A 120 14.52 6.16 34.34
CA PRO A 120 14.75 4.82 33.84
C PRO A 120 14.62 4.79 32.30
N GLY A 121 15.48 4.03 31.61
CA GLY A 121 15.40 3.92 30.16
C GLY A 121 16.59 3.23 29.49
N ASN A 122 16.44 2.97 28.20
CA ASN A 122 17.54 2.55 27.34
C ASN A 122 18.36 3.78 26.89
N LEU A 123 19.56 3.55 26.36
CA LEU A 123 20.43 4.62 25.87
C LEU A 123 19.80 5.41 24.68
N PRO A 124 19.08 4.79 23.74
CA PRO A 124 18.45 5.51 22.63
C PRO A 124 17.34 6.48 23.02
N ASP A 125 16.35 6.05 23.81
CA ASP A 125 15.25 6.92 24.29
C ASP A 125 15.82 8.15 25.00
N ASN A 126 16.80 7.93 25.88
CA ASN A 126 17.43 8.99 26.66
C ASN A 126 18.20 9.97 25.76
N ASN A 127 18.83 9.50 24.67
CA ASN A 127 19.46 10.39 23.70
C ASN A 127 18.43 11.23 22.92
N ILE A 128 17.30 10.65 22.52
CA ILE A 128 16.22 11.37 21.85
C ILE A 128 15.66 12.46 22.79
N LEU A 129 15.37 12.10 24.03
CA LEU A 129 14.88 13.03 25.06
C LEU A 129 15.89 14.14 25.39
N GLY A 130 17.16 13.80 25.55
CA GLY A 130 18.23 14.78 25.81
C GLY A 130 18.44 15.73 24.63
N THR A 131 18.26 15.25 23.40
CA THR A 131 18.31 16.07 22.18
C THR A 131 17.11 17.00 22.10
N ALA A 132 15.90 16.51 22.40
CA ALA A 132 14.69 17.33 22.41
C ALA A 132 14.74 18.44 23.46
N LEU A 133 15.26 18.15 24.65
CA LEU A 133 15.46 19.15 25.69
C LEU A 133 16.48 20.22 25.28
N ALA A 134 17.61 19.81 24.69
CA ALA A 134 18.62 20.74 24.20
C ALA A 134 18.07 21.65 23.08
N LEU A 135 17.25 21.10 22.17
CA LEU A 135 16.58 21.88 21.13
C LEU A 135 15.57 22.86 21.68
N ALA A 136 14.75 22.45 22.66
CA ALA A 136 13.76 23.33 23.29
C ALA A 136 14.43 24.54 23.96
N GLU A 137 15.59 24.36 24.58
CA GLU A 137 16.36 25.47 25.17
C GLU A 137 17.04 26.36 24.13
N MET A 138 17.49 25.79 23.01
CA MET A 138 18.16 26.55 21.94
C MET A 138 17.21 27.30 21.03
N ALA A 139 15.99 26.80 20.87
CA ALA A 139 14.96 27.33 19.97
C ALA A 139 13.77 27.89 20.77
N GLN A 140 14.06 28.81 21.71
CA GLN A 140 13.06 29.37 22.64
C GLN A 140 11.84 30.03 21.97
N ASN A 141 11.98 30.45 20.71
CA ASN A 141 10.91 31.05 19.91
C ASN A 141 10.19 30.04 18.99
N ARG A 142 10.42 28.73 19.15
CA ARG A 142 9.80 27.67 18.34
C ARG A 142 9.19 26.58 19.20
N HIS A 143 8.04 26.08 18.79
CA HIS A 143 7.45 24.91 19.42
C HIS A 143 8.19 23.64 18.99
N VAL A 144 8.98 23.08 19.92
CA VAL A 144 9.65 21.79 19.75
C VAL A 144 8.72 20.68 20.26
N THR A 145 8.38 19.73 19.39
CA THR A 145 7.47 18.63 19.70
C THR A 145 8.12 17.29 19.41
N LEU A 146 8.13 16.39 20.38
CA LEU A 146 8.49 14.99 20.18
C LEU A 146 7.27 14.18 19.72
N VAL A 147 7.39 13.52 18.57
CA VAL A 147 6.34 12.66 18.01
C VAL A 147 6.74 11.20 18.21
N SER A 148 5.90 10.43 18.91
CA SER A 148 6.19 9.03 19.24
C SER A 148 4.92 8.17 19.29
N LYS A 149 5.07 6.88 18.96
CA LYS A 149 4.06 5.84 19.19
C LYS A 149 4.16 5.19 20.58
N ASP A 150 5.29 5.32 21.26
CA ASP A 150 5.51 4.72 22.57
C ASP A 150 4.99 5.63 23.69
N ILE A 151 4.00 5.12 24.44
CA ILE A 151 3.45 5.81 25.60
C ILE A 151 4.50 6.08 26.67
N ASN A 152 5.46 5.17 26.88
CA ASN A 152 6.49 5.32 27.89
C ASN A 152 7.44 6.46 27.54
N LEU A 153 7.83 6.58 26.26
CA LEU A 153 8.67 7.69 25.80
C LEU A 153 7.96 9.03 25.97
N ARG A 154 6.66 9.11 25.64
CA ARG A 154 5.85 10.32 25.84
C ARG A 154 5.68 10.71 27.30
N ILE A 155 5.45 9.74 28.20
CA ILE A 155 5.38 10.01 29.65
C ILE A 155 6.70 10.59 30.16
N LYS A 156 7.84 9.99 29.77
CA LYS A 156 9.17 10.51 30.16
C LYS A 156 9.38 11.94 29.67
N ALA A 157 9.06 12.20 28.41
CA ALA A 157 9.17 13.53 27.81
C ALA A 157 8.29 14.55 28.54
N ALA A 158 7.04 14.21 28.87
CA ALA A 158 6.14 15.08 29.62
C ALA A 158 6.69 15.42 31.02
N VAL A 159 7.30 14.44 31.72
CA VAL A 159 7.97 14.65 33.02
C VAL A 159 9.16 15.61 32.90
N LEU A 160 9.86 15.59 31.77
CA LEU A 160 10.97 16.50 31.46
C LEU A 160 10.50 17.87 30.93
N GLY A 161 9.19 18.10 30.81
CA GLY A 161 8.62 19.34 30.28
C GLY A 161 8.72 19.47 28.75
N ILE A 162 9.02 18.37 28.04
CA ILE A 162 9.06 18.33 26.57
C ILE A 162 7.64 18.10 26.06
N HIS A 163 7.20 18.94 25.12
CA HIS A 163 5.90 18.76 24.46
C HIS A 163 5.92 17.50 23.60
N THR A 164 4.89 16.66 23.70
CA THR A 164 4.78 15.42 22.93
C THR A 164 3.44 15.26 22.24
N GLU A 165 3.46 14.70 21.05
CA GLU A 165 2.27 14.31 20.30
C GLU A 165 2.27 12.78 20.06
N ASP A 166 1.09 12.16 20.16
CA ASP A 166 0.91 10.78 19.72
C ASP A 166 0.97 10.74 18.20
N TYR A 167 1.69 9.78 17.65
CA TYR A 167 1.57 9.51 16.23
C TYR A 167 0.34 8.61 15.98
N HIS A 168 -0.82 9.25 15.81
CA HIS A 168 -2.02 8.62 15.29
C HIS A 168 -2.04 8.71 13.77
N ASN A 169 -1.95 7.55 13.11
CA ASN A 169 -2.02 7.43 11.66
C ASN A 169 -3.49 7.39 11.19
N ASP A 170 -4.31 8.33 11.67
CA ASP A 170 -5.69 8.51 11.20
C ASP A 170 -5.76 9.51 10.04
N GLN A 171 -4.65 10.17 9.71
CA GLN A 171 -4.48 10.80 8.42
C GLN A 171 -4.20 9.73 7.37
N VAL A 172 -5.25 9.50 6.57
CA VAL A 172 -5.22 8.93 5.23
C VAL A 172 -3.88 9.24 4.57
N LEU A 173 -3.26 8.21 3.99
CA LEU A 173 -2.06 8.35 3.17
C LEU A 173 -2.28 9.45 2.14
N ASP A 174 -1.75 10.65 2.36
CA ASP A 174 -1.87 11.74 1.38
C ASP A 174 -1.18 11.36 0.07
N ASP A 175 -0.24 10.40 0.11
CA ASP A 175 0.32 9.78 -1.09
C ASP A 175 0.27 8.26 -1.13
N VAL A 176 -0.79 7.79 -1.79
CA VAL A 176 -0.95 6.47 -2.40
C VAL A 176 0.31 6.01 -3.15
N ASN A 177 1.10 6.96 -3.70
CA ASN A 177 2.32 6.70 -4.47
C ASN A 177 3.47 6.10 -3.66
N LEU A 178 3.45 6.22 -2.32
CA LEU A 178 4.47 5.63 -1.44
C LEU A 178 4.18 4.17 -1.09
N LEU A 179 2.98 3.68 -1.43
CA LEU A 179 2.64 2.27 -1.27
C LEU A 179 3.34 1.43 -2.34
N TYR A 180 3.62 0.18 -1.98
CA TYR A 180 4.09 -0.81 -2.95
C TYR A 180 3.04 -0.96 -4.06
N SER A 181 3.41 -0.59 -5.28
CA SER A 181 2.51 -0.57 -6.44
C SER A 181 2.19 -1.97 -6.99
N GLY A 182 2.93 -3.00 -6.57
CA GLY A 182 2.82 -4.35 -7.14
C GLY A 182 3.51 -4.50 -8.50
N GLN A 183 4.06 -3.42 -9.07
CA GLN A 183 4.73 -3.44 -10.37
C GLN A 183 6.06 -2.70 -10.37
N SER A 184 6.97 -3.06 -11.29
CA SER A 184 8.25 -2.39 -11.48
C SER A 184 8.60 -2.31 -12.96
N GLU A 185 9.13 -1.15 -13.36
CA GLU A 185 9.67 -0.94 -14.69
C GLU A 185 11.08 -1.54 -14.77
N LEU A 186 11.32 -2.32 -15.82
CA LEU A 186 12.63 -2.85 -16.16
C LEU A 186 13.41 -1.81 -16.98
N PRO A 187 14.72 -1.68 -16.75
CA PRO A 187 15.54 -0.74 -17.52
C PRO A 187 15.63 -1.17 -18.99
N SER A 188 15.85 -0.21 -19.89
CA SER A 188 15.87 -0.46 -21.33
C SER A 188 16.97 -1.43 -21.79
N ASP A 189 18.06 -1.51 -21.03
CA ASP A 189 19.19 -2.43 -21.26
C ASP A 189 19.01 -3.77 -20.52
N PHE A 190 17.82 -4.07 -20.00
CA PHE A 190 17.53 -5.29 -19.24
C PHE A 190 18.00 -6.56 -19.97
N TRP A 191 17.66 -6.72 -21.24
CA TRP A 191 18.08 -7.88 -22.02
C TRP A 191 19.58 -7.87 -22.33
N GLU A 192 20.21 -6.70 -22.49
CA GLU A 192 21.66 -6.62 -22.74
C GLU A 192 22.45 -7.07 -21.50
N GLN A 193 21.98 -6.69 -20.31
CA GLN A 193 22.60 -7.06 -19.03
C GLN A 193 22.40 -8.54 -18.68
N HIS A 194 21.25 -9.14 -19.06
CA HIS A 194 20.85 -10.47 -18.57
C HIS A 194 20.88 -11.58 -19.63
N SER A 195 21.00 -11.27 -20.92
CA SER A 195 20.90 -12.27 -22.01
C SER A 195 22.01 -13.33 -22.04
N LYS A 196 23.19 -13.06 -21.45
CA LYS A 196 24.35 -13.97 -21.57
C LYS A 196 24.20 -15.27 -20.78
N ASP A 197 23.53 -15.23 -19.63
CA ASP A 197 23.37 -16.36 -18.70
C ASP A 197 21.88 -16.69 -18.43
N MET A 198 20.99 -16.29 -19.35
CA MET A 198 19.56 -16.48 -19.18
C MET A 198 19.07 -17.82 -19.72
N ASP A 199 18.49 -18.64 -18.85
CA ASP A 199 17.74 -19.81 -19.26
C ASP A 199 16.32 -19.41 -19.67
N SER A 200 15.82 -19.93 -20.79
CA SER A 200 14.41 -19.84 -21.17
C SER A 200 13.85 -21.23 -21.44
N TRP A 201 12.61 -21.46 -21.00
CA TRP A 201 11.91 -22.71 -21.26
C TRP A 201 10.41 -22.48 -21.35
N GLN A 202 9.71 -23.47 -21.91
CA GLN A 202 8.26 -23.51 -21.92
C GLN A 202 7.77 -24.68 -21.08
N ASP A 203 6.75 -24.42 -20.27
CA ASP A 203 6.07 -25.44 -19.49
C ASP A 203 4.56 -25.19 -19.55
N GLU A 204 3.78 -26.22 -19.89
CA GLU A 204 2.34 -26.16 -20.11
C GLU A 204 1.86 -24.97 -20.99
N GLY A 205 2.64 -24.59 -22.01
CA GLY A 205 2.33 -23.47 -22.91
C GLY A 205 2.64 -22.08 -22.34
N ARG A 206 3.19 -22.01 -21.12
CA ARG A 206 3.69 -20.78 -20.49
C ARG A 206 5.18 -20.65 -20.75
N THR A 207 5.66 -19.42 -20.89
CA THR A 207 7.07 -19.14 -21.14
C THR A 207 7.72 -18.57 -19.90
N PHE A 208 8.84 -19.16 -19.49
CA PHE A 208 9.58 -18.77 -18.31
C PHE A 208 11.01 -18.37 -18.66
N TYR A 209 11.56 -17.45 -17.87
CA TYR A 209 12.93 -17.01 -17.95
C TYR A 209 13.56 -17.07 -16.56
N ARG A 210 14.80 -17.57 -16.46
CA ARG A 210 15.63 -17.46 -15.27
C ARG A 210 16.59 -16.30 -15.46
N VAL A 211 16.49 -15.33 -14.58
CA VAL A 211 17.26 -14.09 -14.63
C VAL A 211 18.20 -14.06 -13.43
N THR A 212 19.47 -13.70 -13.64
CA THR A 212 20.49 -13.58 -12.60
C THR A 212 21.01 -12.16 -12.56
N GLY A 213 21.04 -11.52 -11.38
CA GLY A 213 21.57 -10.17 -11.27
C GLY A 213 21.17 -9.46 -9.98
N PRO A 214 21.84 -8.34 -9.65
CA PRO A 214 21.57 -7.58 -8.42
C PRO A 214 20.13 -7.07 -8.35
N SER A 215 19.52 -6.75 -9.50
CA SER A 215 18.13 -6.27 -9.57
C SER A 215 17.11 -7.30 -9.08
N THR A 216 17.42 -8.61 -9.16
CA THR A 216 16.52 -9.67 -8.69
C THR A 216 16.38 -9.71 -7.15
N GLU A 217 17.35 -9.13 -6.42
CA GLU A 217 17.29 -9.06 -4.96
C GLU A 217 16.19 -8.11 -4.46
N GLU A 218 15.77 -7.16 -5.29
CA GLU A 218 14.74 -6.19 -4.94
C GLU A 218 13.32 -6.66 -5.31
N TRP A 219 13.21 -7.73 -6.10
CA TRP A 219 11.93 -8.25 -6.56
C TRP A 219 11.18 -9.02 -5.48
N TYR A 220 9.86 -9.11 -5.65
CA TYR A 220 8.96 -9.90 -4.82
C TYR A 220 8.21 -10.93 -5.66
N VAL A 221 7.87 -12.08 -5.06
CA VAL A 221 6.99 -13.07 -5.70
C VAL A 221 5.64 -12.41 -6.02
N ASN A 222 5.11 -12.70 -7.21
CA ASN A 222 3.93 -12.10 -7.82
C ASN A 222 4.05 -10.61 -8.18
N GLN A 223 5.26 -10.04 -8.16
CA GLN A 223 5.48 -8.70 -8.69
C GLN A 223 5.38 -8.70 -10.21
N CYS A 224 4.65 -7.72 -10.74
CA CYS A 224 4.52 -7.51 -12.18
C CYS A 224 5.70 -6.68 -12.70
N LEU A 225 6.39 -7.19 -13.70
CA LEU A 225 7.51 -6.52 -14.35
C LEU A 225 7.09 -6.07 -15.74
N TYR A 226 7.49 -4.87 -16.14
CA TYR A 226 7.23 -4.39 -17.49
C TYR A 226 8.42 -3.64 -18.07
N MET A 227 8.59 -3.73 -19.38
CA MET A 227 9.53 -2.91 -20.13
C MET A 227 8.76 -2.22 -21.25
N PRO A 228 8.64 -0.88 -21.25
CA PRO A 228 8.05 -0.15 -22.36
C PRO A 228 9.05 -0.04 -23.53
N GLY A 229 8.55 0.24 -24.73
CA GLY A 229 9.40 0.47 -25.91
C GLY A 229 8.95 -0.32 -27.13
N ASP A 230 9.84 -0.43 -28.12
CA ASP A 230 9.56 -1.09 -29.41
C ASP A 230 9.31 -2.60 -29.27
N GLN A 231 9.87 -3.21 -28.23
CA GLN A 231 9.61 -4.59 -27.83
C GLN A 231 9.01 -4.60 -26.42
N PRO A 232 7.70 -4.36 -26.27
CA PRO A 232 7.07 -4.36 -24.98
C PRO A 232 7.18 -5.75 -24.35
N PHE A 233 7.53 -5.77 -23.07
CA PHE A 233 7.65 -7.00 -22.31
C PHE A 233 6.87 -6.88 -21.01
N GLU A 234 6.09 -7.91 -20.67
CA GLU A 234 5.27 -7.98 -19.46
C GLU A 234 5.46 -9.37 -18.84
N ALA A 235 5.85 -9.42 -17.58
CA ALA A 235 6.13 -10.66 -16.87
C ALA A 235 5.72 -10.61 -15.41
N ILE A 236 5.65 -11.76 -14.76
CA ILE A 236 5.33 -11.91 -13.34
C ILE A 236 6.41 -12.74 -12.68
N VAL A 237 6.95 -12.25 -11.57
CA VAL A 237 7.95 -12.98 -10.77
C VAL A 237 7.27 -14.17 -10.10
N ARG A 238 7.78 -15.39 -10.35
CA ARG A 238 7.24 -16.64 -9.79
C ARG A 238 8.06 -17.16 -8.64
N GLU A 239 9.38 -17.11 -8.78
CA GLU A 239 10.29 -17.58 -7.76
C GLU A 239 11.42 -16.57 -7.58
N LYS A 240 11.88 -16.48 -6.34
CA LYS A 240 13.04 -15.69 -5.96
C LYS A 240 14.03 -16.59 -5.24
N GLY A 241 15.24 -16.68 -5.77
CA GLY A 241 16.39 -17.31 -5.15
C GLY A 241 17.46 -16.30 -4.75
N ASP A 242 18.57 -16.80 -4.22
CA ASP A 242 19.73 -15.98 -3.87
C ASP A 242 20.44 -15.53 -5.17
N GLY A 243 20.26 -14.27 -5.55
CA GLY A 243 20.87 -13.66 -6.74
C GLY A 243 20.24 -14.09 -8.08
N ASN A 244 19.10 -14.81 -8.05
CA ASN A 244 18.34 -15.17 -9.24
C ASN A 244 16.83 -15.09 -9.00
N ALA A 245 16.08 -14.97 -10.09
CA ALA A 245 14.62 -15.04 -10.07
C ALA A 245 14.09 -15.75 -11.31
N VAL A 246 12.96 -16.44 -11.16
CA VAL A 246 12.19 -16.99 -12.28
C VAL A 246 11.02 -16.07 -12.56
N ILE A 247 10.90 -15.62 -13.80
CA ILE A 247 9.80 -14.78 -14.28
C ILE A 247 9.01 -15.52 -15.35
N GLU A 248 7.68 -15.42 -15.30
CA GLU A 248 6.76 -15.96 -16.30
C GLU A 248 6.26 -14.83 -17.20
N LEU A 249 6.23 -15.03 -18.51
CA LEU A 249 5.62 -14.10 -19.45
C LEU A 249 4.12 -13.96 -19.16
N ALA A 250 3.64 -12.74 -18.99
CA ALA A 250 2.24 -12.48 -18.69
C ALA A 250 1.35 -12.85 -19.91
N ASN A 251 0.18 -13.43 -19.63
CA ASN A 251 -0.82 -13.66 -20.66
C ASN A 251 -1.38 -12.33 -21.15
N ASP A 252 -1.69 -12.24 -22.45
CA ASP A 252 -2.30 -11.05 -23.04
C ASP A 252 -3.83 -11.16 -23.08
N TYR A 253 -4.48 -10.58 -22.08
CA TYR A 253 -5.92 -10.48 -21.94
C TYR A 253 -6.54 -9.31 -22.72
N ARG A 254 -5.75 -8.56 -23.51
CA ARG A 254 -6.26 -7.43 -24.31
C ARG A 254 -7.01 -7.89 -25.56
N SER A 255 -6.72 -9.10 -26.04
CA SER A 255 -7.41 -9.69 -27.18
C SER A 255 -8.76 -10.28 -26.77
N ASN A 256 -9.79 -10.07 -27.58
CA ASN A 256 -11.11 -10.70 -27.36
C ASN A 256 -11.05 -12.23 -27.34
N LYS A 257 -10.04 -12.86 -27.96
CA LYS A 257 -9.84 -14.31 -27.91
C LYS A 257 -9.50 -14.82 -26.51
N HIS A 258 -8.89 -13.98 -25.68
CA HIS A 258 -8.53 -14.30 -24.31
C HIS A 258 -9.42 -13.57 -23.30
N ALA A 259 -10.56 -13.02 -23.73
CA ALA A 259 -11.45 -12.31 -22.84
C ALA A 259 -11.92 -13.22 -21.68
N VAL A 260 -11.90 -12.70 -20.47
CA VAL A 260 -12.36 -13.41 -19.26
C VAL A 260 -13.82 -13.03 -19.06
N TRP A 261 -14.72 -14.00 -19.21
CA TRP A 261 -16.17 -13.77 -19.13
C TRP A 261 -16.64 -12.59 -20.02
N GLY A 262 -16.11 -12.52 -21.25
CA GLY A 262 -16.42 -11.45 -22.21
C GLY A 262 -15.70 -10.12 -21.97
N ILE A 263 -14.88 -10.00 -20.91
CA ILE A 263 -14.12 -8.78 -20.60
C ILE A 263 -12.66 -8.93 -21.05
N SER A 264 -12.20 -7.98 -21.87
CA SER A 264 -10.79 -7.82 -22.25
C SER A 264 -10.14 -6.66 -21.49
N ALA A 265 -8.84 -6.80 -21.20
CA ALA A 265 -8.04 -5.75 -20.59
C ALA A 265 -7.86 -4.58 -21.57
N ARG A 266 -7.97 -3.34 -21.06
CA ARG A 266 -7.81 -2.12 -21.89
C ARG A 266 -6.41 -1.50 -21.80
N ASN A 267 -5.66 -1.85 -20.76
CA ASN A 267 -4.31 -1.35 -20.51
C ASN A 267 -3.50 -2.43 -19.77
N ARG A 268 -2.23 -2.14 -19.51
CA ARG A 268 -1.30 -3.03 -18.83
C ARG A 268 -1.71 -3.35 -17.40
N GLU A 269 -2.19 -2.37 -16.66
CA GLU A 269 -2.60 -2.54 -15.27
C GLU A 269 -3.77 -3.52 -15.17
N GLN A 270 -4.76 -3.42 -16.07
CA GLN A 270 -5.86 -4.38 -16.16
C GLN A 270 -5.39 -5.76 -16.65
N ASN A 271 -4.40 -5.80 -17.55
CA ASN A 271 -3.81 -7.06 -18.00
C ASN A 271 -3.14 -7.81 -16.84
N PHE A 272 -2.33 -7.11 -16.04
CA PHE A 272 -1.73 -7.66 -14.84
C PHE A 272 -2.78 -8.07 -13.81
N ALA A 273 -3.82 -7.25 -13.60
CA ALA A 273 -4.91 -7.59 -12.69
C ALA A 273 -5.57 -8.93 -13.09
N LEU A 274 -5.89 -9.13 -14.38
CA LEU A 274 -6.47 -10.40 -14.84
C LEU A 274 -5.50 -11.58 -14.69
N ASN A 275 -4.21 -11.40 -14.98
CA ASN A 275 -3.22 -12.45 -14.74
C ASN A 275 -3.19 -12.87 -13.26
N LEU A 276 -3.16 -11.92 -12.33
CA LEU A 276 -3.14 -12.22 -10.88
C LEU A 276 -4.47 -12.85 -10.40
N LEU A 277 -5.62 -12.35 -10.89
CA LEU A 277 -6.94 -12.84 -10.50
C LEU A 277 -7.19 -14.27 -11.00
N MET A 278 -6.79 -14.56 -12.24
CA MET A 278 -6.95 -15.86 -12.89
C MET A 278 -5.90 -16.88 -12.47
N ASP A 279 -4.85 -16.45 -11.76
CA ASP A 279 -3.80 -17.37 -11.32
C ASP A 279 -4.29 -18.31 -10.20
N PRO A 280 -4.30 -19.63 -10.42
CA PRO A 280 -4.70 -20.60 -9.42
C PRO A 280 -3.79 -20.69 -8.18
N ALA A 281 -2.55 -20.21 -8.27
CA ALA A 281 -1.55 -20.27 -7.20
C ALA A 281 -1.59 -19.05 -6.26
N ILE A 282 -2.37 -18.00 -6.60
CA ILE A 282 -2.46 -16.77 -5.81
C ILE A 282 -3.77 -16.74 -5.04
N ASP A 283 -3.71 -17.02 -3.73
CA ASP A 283 -4.92 -17.06 -2.88
C ASP A 283 -5.39 -15.67 -2.41
N PHE A 284 -4.53 -14.66 -2.47
CA PHE A 284 -4.84 -13.32 -1.97
C PHE A 284 -4.38 -12.25 -2.96
N VAL A 285 -5.32 -11.44 -3.46
CA VAL A 285 -5.06 -10.38 -4.43
C VAL A 285 -5.58 -9.05 -3.89
N THR A 286 -4.76 -8.00 -3.96
CA THR A 286 -5.18 -6.62 -3.63
C THR A 286 -5.12 -5.77 -4.89
N LEU A 287 -6.24 -5.17 -5.28
CA LEU A 287 -6.32 -4.23 -6.38
C LEU A 287 -6.64 -2.83 -5.86
N LEU A 288 -5.68 -1.94 -6.00
CA LEU A 288 -5.81 -0.53 -5.66
C LEU A 288 -5.92 0.30 -6.94
N GLY A 289 -6.80 1.29 -6.93
CA GLY A 289 -6.94 2.20 -8.06
C GLY A 289 -8.12 3.14 -7.89
N THR A 290 -8.14 4.22 -8.67
CA THR A 290 -9.21 5.22 -8.64
C THR A 290 -10.56 4.64 -9.09
N ALA A 291 -11.65 5.36 -8.83
CA ALA A 291 -12.97 5.00 -9.34
C ALA A 291 -12.98 4.91 -10.87
N GLY A 292 -13.75 3.97 -11.43
CA GLY A 292 -13.87 3.77 -12.88
C GLY A 292 -12.75 2.96 -13.54
N THR A 293 -11.73 2.51 -12.80
CA THR A 293 -10.63 1.68 -13.33
C THR A 293 -11.01 0.21 -13.62
N GLY A 294 -12.23 -0.20 -13.28
CA GLY A 294 -12.76 -1.54 -13.59
C GLY A 294 -12.42 -2.63 -12.56
N LYS A 295 -11.89 -2.30 -11.38
CA LYS A 295 -11.50 -3.26 -10.32
C LYS A 295 -12.59 -4.30 -10.03
N THR A 296 -13.79 -3.83 -9.69
CA THR A 296 -14.95 -4.68 -9.35
C THR A 296 -15.40 -5.52 -10.55
N LEU A 297 -15.45 -4.92 -11.74
CA LEU A 297 -15.80 -5.61 -12.98
C LEU A 297 -14.83 -6.77 -13.29
N LEU A 298 -13.52 -6.52 -13.24
CA LEU A 298 -12.49 -7.53 -13.50
C LEU A 298 -12.51 -8.65 -12.45
N ALA A 299 -12.69 -8.29 -11.17
CA ALA A 299 -12.78 -9.26 -10.08
C ALA A 299 -14.01 -10.18 -10.22
N LEU A 300 -15.16 -9.62 -10.63
CA LEU A 300 -16.38 -10.37 -10.90
C LEU A 300 -16.23 -11.25 -12.14
N ALA A 301 -15.70 -10.73 -13.25
CA ALA A 301 -15.46 -11.51 -14.47
C ALA A 301 -14.54 -12.73 -14.19
N ALA A 302 -13.43 -12.50 -13.48
CA ALA A 302 -12.51 -13.57 -13.08
C ALA A 302 -13.15 -14.57 -12.10
N GLY A 303 -13.96 -14.08 -11.16
CA GLY A 303 -14.70 -14.92 -10.22
C GLY A 303 -15.75 -15.79 -10.92
N LEU A 304 -16.51 -15.22 -11.85
CA LEU A 304 -17.55 -15.92 -12.61
C LEU A 304 -16.94 -16.98 -13.51
N SER A 305 -15.88 -16.67 -14.25
CA SER A 305 -15.19 -17.68 -15.05
C SER A 305 -14.66 -18.83 -14.18
N GLN A 306 -14.08 -18.52 -13.01
CA GLN A 306 -13.58 -19.56 -12.11
C GLN A 306 -14.70 -20.36 -11.39
N VAL A 307 -15.91 -19.82 -11.24
CA VAL A 307 -17.07 -20.51 -10.63
C VAL A 307 -17.88 -21.30 -11.65
N LEU A 308 -18.17 -20.71 -12.80
CA LEU A 308 -19.11 -21.25 -13.79
C LEU A 308 -18.39 -22.03 -14.91
N ASP A 309 -17.32 -21.48 -15.49
CA ASP A 309 -16.60 -22.17 -16.59
C ASP A 309 -15.68 -23.25 -16.03
N GLN A 310 -14.85 -22.89 -15.05
CA GLN A 310 -13.79 -23.77 -14.54
C GLN A 310 -14.23 -24.64 -13.36
N ASN A 311 -15.37 -24.34 -12.74
CA ASN A 311 -15.88 -25.02 -11.55
C ASN A 311 -14.84 -25.12 -10.39
N ARG A 312 -13.91 -24.16 -10.32
CA ARG A 312 -12.83 -24.10 -9.33
C ARG A 312 -13.37 -23.71 -7.95
N PHE A 313 -14.25 -22.71 -7.92
CA PHE A 313 -14.92 -22.27 -6.70
C PHE A 313 -16.41 -22.59 -6.78
N ARG A 314 -17.04 -22.80 -5.62
CA ARG A 314 -18.46 -23.18 -5.54
C ARG A 314 -19.40 -21.99 -5.72
N GLU A 315 -19.00 -20.84 -5.20
CA GLU A 315 -19.77 -19.59 -5.19
C GLU A 315 -18.83 -18.39 -5.00
N ILE A 316 -19.31 -17.22 -5.41
CA ILE A 316 -18.72 -15.92 -5.12
C ILE A 316 -19.38 -15.38 -3.85
N ILE A 317 -18.58 -14.92 -2.90
CA ILE A 317 -19.07 -14.17 -1.74
C ILE A 317 -18.62 -12.72 -1.90
N MET A 318 -19.56 -11.79 -1.96
CA MET A 318 -19.25 -10.37 -2.00
C MET A 318 -19.62 -9.72 -0.67
N THR A 319 -18.71 -8.89 -0.16
CA THR A 319 -18.95 -8.08 1.03
C THR A 319 -18.41 -6.68 0.80
N ARG A 320 -19.10 -5.69 1.37
CA ARG A 320 -18.74 -4.28 1.32
C ARG A 320 -18.89 -3.69 2.72
N VAL A 321 -18.00 -2.79 3.10
CA VAL A 321 -18.19 -1.99 4.31
C VAL A 321 -19.35 -1.05 4.08
N THR A 322 -20.41 -1.19 4.86
CA THR A 322 -21.47 -0.19 4.92
C THR A 322 -21.05 0.87 5.95
N VAL A 323 -20.67 2.05 5.48
CA VAL A 323 -20.70 3.23 6.34
C VAL A 323 -22.14 3.76 6.26
N PRO A 324 -22.96 3.58 7.31
CA PRO A 324 -24.34 4.03 7.24
C PRO A 324 -24.36 5.56 7.14
N VAL A 325 -24.95 6.08 6.06
CA VAL A 325 -25.32 7.50 5.98
C VAL A 325 -26.67 7.64 6.70
N GLY A 326 -26.67 7.47 8.03
CA GLY A 326 -27.90 7.48 8.86
C GLY A 326 -27.96 6.37 9.91
N GLU A 327 -29.17 5.86 10.19
CA GLU A 327 -29.40 4.82 11.21
C GLU A 327 -28.68 3.50 10.87
N ASP A 328 -28.17 2.83 11.92
CA ASP A 328 -27.55 1.51 11.80
C ASP A 328 -28.49 0.50 11.12
N ILE A 329 -27.94 -0.29 10.19
CA ILE A 329 -28.63 -1.36 9.43
C ILE A 329 -29.43 -2.32 10.31
N GLY A 330 -29.04 -2.45 11.59
CA GLY A 330 -29.77 -3.20 12.60
C GLY A 330 -31.25 -2.82 12.72
N PHE A 331 -31.62 -1.58 12.38
CA PHE A 331 -32.97 -1.04 12.52
C PHE A 331 -33.85 -1.12 11.26
N LEU A 332 -33.28 -1.34 10.07
CA LEU A 332 -34.08 -1.52 8.85
C LEU A 332 -34.87 -2.83 8.92
N PRO A 333 -36.18 -2.87 8.62
CA PRO A 333 -36.91 -4.13 8.47
C PRO A 333 -36.53 -4.82 7.15
N GLY A 334 -36.35 -6.15 7.15
CA GLY A 334 -36.02 -6.94 5.94
C GLY A 334 -34.88 -7.95 6.13
N THR A 335 -34.59 -8.71 5.08
CA THR A 335 -33.45 -9.65 5.00
C THR A 335 -32.10 -8.90 4.90
N GLU A 336 -30.99 -9.58 5.19
CA GLU A 336 -29.64 -8.99 5.07
C GLU A 336 -29.40 -8.43 3.66
N GLU A 337 -29.81 -9.16 2.63
CA GLU A 337 -29.68 -8.76 1.23
C GLU A 337 -30.51 -7.52 0.91
N GLU A 338 -31.78 -7.48 1.32
CA GLU A 338 -32.67 -6.33 1.13
C GLU A 338 -32.10 -5.05 1.75
N LYS A 339 -31.54 -5.17 2.96
CA LYS A 339 -30.89 -4.04 3.65
C LYS A 339 -29.64 -3.55 2.94
N MET A 340 -28.91 -4.44 2.27
CA MET A 340 -27.67 -4.11 1.55
C MET A 340 -27.95 -3.49 0.16
N THR A 341 -29.14 -3.72 -0.40
CA THR A 341 -29.56 -3.30 -1.75
C THR A 341 -29.15 -1.88 -2.16
N PRO A 342 -29.32 -0.82 -1.32
CA PRO A 342 -28.95 0.54 -1.72
C PRO A 342 -27.47 0.71 -2.09
N TRP A 343 -26.59 -0.08 -1.45
CA TRP A 343 -25.15 -0.05 -1.71
C TRP A 343 -24.71 -1.00 -2.84
N MET A 344 -25.64 -1.81 -3.36
CA MET A 344 -25.39 -2.84 -4.36
C MET A 344 -25.75 -2.43 -5.79
N GLY A 345 -26.25 -1.20 -6.01
CA GLY A 345 -26.54 -0.70 -7.37
C GLY A 345 -25.36 -0.87 -8.33
N ALA A 346 -24.16 -0.42 -7.92
CA ALA A 346 -22.95 -0.57 -8.73
C ALA A 346 -22.54 -2.04 -9.00
N LEU A 347 -22.87 -2.97 -8.09
CA LEU A 347 -22.66 -4.40 -8.32
C LEU A 347 -23.61 -4.90 -9.40
N MET A 348 -24.90 -4.55 -9.30
CA MET A 348 -25.92 -4.95 -10.27
C MET A 348 -25.61 -4.40 -11.66
N ASP A 349 -25.15 -3.15 -11.77
CA ASP A 349 -24.71 -2.55 -13.03
C ASP A 349 -23.56 -3.35 -13.67
N ASN A 350 -22.58 -3.79 -12.86
CA ASN A 350 -21.49 -4.63 -13.36
C ASN A 350 -21.98 -6.01 -13.81
N LEU A 351 -22.95 -6.61 -13.11
CA LEU A 351 -23.55 -7.88 -13.52
C LEU A 351 -24.36 -7.75 -14.81
N GLU A 352 -25.02 -6.62 -15.03
CA GLU A 352 -25.70 -6.33 -16.30
C GLU A 352 -24.70 -6.32 -17.46
N VAL A 353 -23.55 -5.66 -17.30
CA VAL A 353 -22.48 -5.68 -18.32
C VAL A 353 -21.99 -7.11 -18.59
N LEU A 354 -21.86 -7.94 -17.57
CA LEU A 354 -21.39 -9.33 -17.67
C LEU A 354 -22.46 -10.32 -18.21
N THR A 355 -23.72 -9.91 -18.31
CA THR A 355 -24.83 -10.73 -18.82
C THR A 355 -25.23 -10.39 -20.26
N GLN A 356 -24.64 -9.37 -20.88
CA GLN A 356 -24.96 -8.91 -22.24
C GLN A 356 -24.58 -9.88 -23.39
N THR A 357 -24.32 -11.15 -23.09
CA THR A 357 -24.13 -12.22 -24.08
C THR A 357 -25.37 -12.45 -24.96
N GLU A 358 -25.14 -12.94 -26.19
CA GLU A 358 -26.04 -13.01 -27.36
C GLU A 358 -27.28 -13.93 -27.24
N GLY A 359 -28.05 -13.82 -26.16
CA GLY A 359 -29.36 -14.47 -26.00
C GLY A 359 -30.48 -13.44 -25.92
N GLY A 360 -31.63 -13.70 -26.56
CA GLY A 360 -32.84 -12.89 -26.40
C GLY A 360 -33.31 -12.80 -24.93
N GLU A 361 -34.38 -12.05 -24.66
CA GLU A 361 -34.88 -11.75 -23.30
C GLU A 361 -34.99 -12.96 -22.36
N TRP A 362 -35.37 -14.13 -22.90
CA TRP A 362 -35.53 -15.36 -22.11
C TRP A 362 -34.20 -16.00 -21.69
N GLY A 363 -33.16 -15.90 -22.53
CA GLY A 363 -31.80 -16.37 -22.20
C GLY A 363 -31.13 -15.48 -21.15
N ARG A 364 -31.47 -14.17 -21.15
CA ARG A 364 -30.99 -13.21 -20.14
C ARG A 364 -31.56 -13.50 -18.76
N ALA A 365 -32.87 -13.76 -18.66
CA ALA A 365 -33.51 -14.06 -17.38
C ALA A 365 -32.94 -15.34 -16.73
N ALA A 366 -32.75 -16.41 -17.51
CA ALA A 366 -32.15 -17.64 -17.00
C ALA A 366 -30.67 -17.45 -16.58
N THR A 367 -29.92 -16.63 -17.31
CA THR A 367 -28.54 -16.29 -16.96
C THR A 367 -28.46 -15.45 -15.69
N ASP A 368 -29.37 -14.49 -15.52
CA ASP A 368 -29.45 -13.66 -14.32
C ASP A 368 -29.78 -14.49 -13.07
N ASP A 369 -30.76 -15.40 -13.15
CA ASP A 369 -31.09 -16.32 -12.07
C ASP A 369 -29.90 -17.22 -11.68
N LEU A 370 -29.16 -17.74 -12.67
CA LEU A 370 -27.96 -18.53 -12.43
C LEU A 370 -26.87 -17.71 -11.73
N LEU A 371 -26.62 -16.49 -12.17
CA LEU A 371 -25.62 -15.60 -11.55
C LEU A 371 -26.01 -15.25 -10.11
N ARG A 372 -27.27 -14.85 -9.88
CA ARG A 372 -27.81 -14.57 -8.54
C ARG A 372 -27.70 -15.78 -7.61
N SER A 373 -27.84 -16.99 -8.14
CA SER A 373 -27.69 -18.21 -7.33
C SER A 373 -26.23 -18.47 -6.88
N ARG A 374 -25.25 -17.99 -7.66
CA ARG A 374 -23.81 -18.20 -7.46
C ARG A 374 -23.10 -17.06 -6.75
N ILE A 375 -23.72 -15.88 -6.69
CA ILE A 375 -23.19 -14.72 -5.99
C ILE A 375 -23.99 -14.52 -4.71
N ARG A 376 -23.30 -14.59 -3.57
CA ARG A 376 -23.89 -14.35 -2.24
C ARG A 376 -23.35 -13.04 -1.67
N ILE A 377 -24.26 -12.13 -1.36
CA ILE A 377 -23.92 -10.87 -0.69
C ILE A 377 -24.05 -11.09 0.82
N HIS A 378 -22.99 -10.80 1.56
CA HIS A 378 -22.97 -10.92 3.01
C HIS A 378 -22.39 -9.67 3.67
N SER A 379 -22.94 -9.29 4.82
CA SER A 379 -22.33 -8.27 5.67
C SER A 379 -21.07 -8.81 6.35
N LEU A 380 -20.20 -7.90 6.78
CA LEU A 380 -18.99 -8.24 7.52
C LEU A 380 -19.29 -9.01 8.82
N ASN A 381 -20.41 -8.71 9.48
CA ASN A 381 -20.80 -9.38 10.72
C ASN A 381 -21.14 -10.86 10.48
N PHE A 382 -21.72 -11.18 9.32
CA PHE A 382 -22.09 -12.54 8.95
C PHE A 382 -20.87 -13.44 8.65
N MET A 383 -19.74 -12.84 8.28
CA MET A 383 -18.49 -13.57 8.04
C MET A 383 -17.86 -14.08 9.36
N ARG A 384 -18.24 -13.50 10.51
CA ARG A 384 -17.63 -13.81 11.81
C ARG A 384 -18.02 -15.22 12.28
N GLY A 385 -17.02 -16.00 12.70
CA GLY A 385 -17.23 -17.34 13.28
C GLY A 385 -17.46 -18.46 12.26
N ARG A 386 -17.37 -18.17 10.96
CA ARG A 386 -17.48 -19.16 9.89
C ARG A 386 -16.11 -19.52 9.30
N THR A 387 -16.05 -20.60 8.53
CA THR A 387 -14.89 -20.93 7.69
C THR A 387 -15.38 -21.16 6.27
N PHE A 388 -14.74 -20.50 5.30
CA PHE A 388 -15.12 -20.53 3.89
C PHE A 388 -14.15 -21.42 3.13
N LEU A 389 -14.68 -22.48 2.50
CA LEU A 389 -13.91 -23.47 1.73
C LEU A 389 -14.33 -23.44 0.27
N ASN A 390 -13.37 -23.46 -0.65
CA ASN A 390 -13.63 -23.42 -2.09
C ASN A 390 -14.51 -22.24 -2.51
N LYS A 391 -14.24 -21.05 -1.96
CA LYS A 391 -14.99 -19.80 -2.22
C LYS A 391 -14.13 -18.78 -2.95
N TYR A 392 -14.77 -17.92 -3.73
CA TYR A 392 -14.14 -16.72 -4.27
C TYR A 392 -14.71 -15.50 -3.53
N ILE A 393 -13.92 -14.89 -2.64
CA ILE A 393 -14.38 -13.82 -1.77
C ILE A 393 -13.93 -12.48 -2.33
N ILE A 394 -14.85 -11.56 -2.58
CA ILE A 394 -14.57 -10.18 -2.99
C ILE A 394 -14.89 -9.25 -1.81
N LEU A 395 -13.87 -8.56 -1.31
CA LEU A 395 -13.99 -7.49 -0.33
C LEU A 395 -13.93 -6.15 -1.08
N ASP A 396 -15.07 -5.51 -1.28
CA ASP A 396 -15.15 -4.22 -1.98
C ASP A 396 -15.12 -3.05 -0.99
N GLU A 397 -14.58 -1.91 -1.43
CA GLU A 397 -14.25 -0.75 -0.59
C GLU A 397 -13.43 -1.12 0.66
N ALA A 398 -12.44 -1.99 0.47
CA ALA A 398 -11.63 -2.54 1.55
C ALA A 398 -10.81 -1.48 2.31
N GLN A 399 -10.61 -0.28 1.75
CA GLN A 399 -9.96 0.84 2.44
C GLN A 399 -10.76 1.33 3.66
N ASN A 400 -12.07 1.11 3.68
CA ASN A 400 -12.94 1.46 4.81
C ASN A 400 -12.89 0.42 5.95
N LEU A 401 -12.12 -0.67 5.79
CA LEU A 401 -11.93 -1.69 6.83
C LEU A 401 -10.78 -1.29 7.77
N THR A 402 -11.03 -1.42 9.07
CA THR A 402 -9.93 -1.38 10.05
C THR A 402 -9.00 -2.61 9.88
N PRO A 403 -7.70 -2.51 10.26
CA PRO A 403 -6.78 -3.65 10.21
C PRO A 403 -7.29 -4.89 10.98
N LYS A 404 -8.02 -4.67 12.09
CA LYS A 404 -8.63 -5.73 12.89
C LYS A 404 -9.77 -6.44 12.15
N GLN A 405 -10.61 -5.69 11.42
CA GLN A 405 -11.68 -6.27 10.59
C GLN A 405 -11.08 -7.04 9.42
N MET A 406 -10.10 -6.48 8.71
CA MET A 406 -9.39 -7.15 7.62
C MET A 406 -8.79 -8.49 8.08
N LYS A 407 -8.02 -8.48 9.18
CA LYS A 407 -7.47 -9.71 9.78
C LYS A 407 -8.57 -10.72 10.14
N THR A 408 -9.70 -10.25 10.64
CA THR A 408 -10.83 -11.12 11.01
C THR A 408 -11.43 -11.81 9.79
N LEU A 409 -11.53 -11.13 8.64
CA LEU A 409 -12.05 -11.71 7.39
C LEU A 409 -11.07 -12.70 6.77
N ILE A 410 -9.80 -12.32 6.65
CA ILE A 410 -8.77 -13.14 6.01
C ILE A 410 -8.64 -14.49 6.73
N THR A 411 -8.66 -14.49 8.06
CA THR A 411 -8.57 -15.72 8.88
C THR A 411 -9.77 -16.65 8.75
N ARG A 412 -10.81 -16.30 7.98
CA ARG A 412 -11.97 -17.16 7.67
C ARG A 412 -11.82 -17.91 6.37
N ALA A 413 -10.89 -17.54 5.50
CA ALA A 413 -10.59 -18.32 4.31
C ALA A 413 -9.86 -19.61 4.71
N GLY A 414 -10.49 -20.74 4.43
CA GLY A 414 -9.86 -22.06 4.50
C GLY A 414 -9.38 -22.53 3.12
N PRO A 415 -8.95 -23.80 3.02
CA PRO A 415 -8.39 -24.36 1.79
C PRO A 415 -9.26 -24.15 0.53
N GLY A 416 -8.58 -23.86 -0.57
CA GLY A 416 -9.21 -23.64 -1.89
C GLY A 416 -9.99 -22.33 -1.99
N THR A 417 -9.85 -21.40 -1.05
CA THR A 417 -10.52 -20.09 -1.09
C THR A 417 -9.57 -19.01 -1.56
N LYS A 418 -10.02 -18.20 -2.52
CA LYS A 418 -9.31 -17.00 -2.96
C LYS A 418 -10.01 -15.76 -2.40
N ILE A 419 -9.24 -14.79 -1.91
CA ILE A 419 -9.73 -13.49 -1.45
C ILE A 419 -9.19 -12.40 -2.39
N VAL A 420 -10.08 -11.51 -2.81
CA VAL A 420 -9.77 -10.34 -3.62
C VAL A 420 -10.22 -9.09 -2.88
N CYS A 421 -9.27 -8.26 -2.47
CA CYS A 421 -9.52 -6.96 -1.84
C CYS A 421 -9.45 -5.86 -2.88
N LEU A 422 -10.52 -5.08 -2.99
CA LEU A 422 -10.63 -3.95 -3.90
C LEU A 422 -10.71 -2.67 -3.09
N GLY A 423 -10.00 -1.63 -3.50
CA GLY A 423 -10.13 -0.35 -2.81
C GLY A 423 -9.57 0.84 -3.56
N ASN A 424 -9.91 2.02 -3.06
CA ASN A 424 -9.35 3.29 -3.47
C ASN A 424 -8.89 4.07 -2.25
N VAL A 425 -7.60 4.03 -1.95
CA VAL A 425 -7.01 4.73 -0.80
C VAL A 425 -7.12 6.26 -0.86
N ALA A 426 -7.41 6.85 -2.02
CA ALA A 426 -7.70 8.29 -2.15
C ALA A 426 -9.16 8.66 -1.79
N GLN A 427 -10.02 7.66 -1.54
CA GLN A 427 -11.42 7.82 -1.18
C GLN A 427 -11.70 6.98 0.07
N ILE A 428 -11.39 7.53 1.24
CA ILE A 428 -11.75 6.93 2.52
C ILE A 428 -13.01 7.63 3.01
N ASP A 429 -14.08 6.85 3.16
CA ASP A 429 -15.34 7.32 3.72
C ASP A 429 -15.17 7.38 5.25
N THR A 430 -14.55 8.46 5.76
CA THR A 430 -14.36 8.70 7.21
C THR A 430 -15.13 9.92 7.68
#